data_AF-A0A0F9FZ86-F1
#
_entry.id   AF-A0A0F9FZ86-F1
#
_cell.length_a   1.000
_cell.length_b   1.000
_cell.length_c   1.000
_cell.angle_alpha   90.00
_cell.angle_beta   90.00
_cell.angle_gamma   90.00
#
_symmetry.space_group_name_H-M   'P 1'
#
loop_
_entity.id
_entity.type
_entity.pdbx_description
1 polymer ?
#
loop_
_entity_poly.entity_id
_entity_poly.type
_entity_poly.pdbx_seq_one_letter_code
_entity_poly.pdbx_strand_id
1 'polypeptide(L)'
;MGKFSLQFWLLLVVTITSVPLFVAYAEENDLDNDGIPDDQDHCPHLPEDYLDEIDGCPSEHQIPHDSDSDGIDDRYDVCPYARETWNGFQDEDGCPDSYASGTGGTPDSDGDRIPDNLDSCPNQPETY
;
A
#
# COMPACT_ATOMS: atom_id res chain seq x y z
N MET A 1 -11.45 44.54 50.67
CA MET A 1 -10.24 44.85 49.88
C MET A 1 -9.41 43.57 49.76
N GLY A 2 -9.79 42.67 48.84
CA GLY A 2 -9.10 41.40 48.62
C GLY A 2 -8.00 41.58 47.57
N LYS A 3 -6.75 41.35 47.95
CA LYS A 3 -5.60 41.36 47.04
C LYS A 3 -5.60 40.05 46.24
N PHE A 4 -6.04 40.09 44.99
CA PHE A 4 -5.85 38.98 44.06
C PHE A 4 -4.34 38.82 43.80
N SER A 5 -3.80 37.67 44.20
CA SER A 5 -2.39 37.34 44.08
C SER A 5 -2.05 37.12 42.61
N LEU A 6 -1.34 38.09 42.02
CA LEU A 6 -0.82 38.05 40.64
C LEU A 6 0.20 36.91 40.41
N GLN A 7 0.53 36.15 41.45
CA GLN A 7 1.51 35.07 41.43
C GLN A 7 0.95 33.76 40.84
N PHE A 8 -0.38 33.61 40.79
CA PHE A 8 -1.01 32.39 40.26
C PHE A 8 -1.20 32.40 38.72
N TRP A 9 -1.08 33.55 38.08
CA TRP A 9 -1.23 33.67 36.61
C TRP A 9 0.08 33.43 35.85
N LEU A 10 1.23 33.43 36.53
CA LEU A 10 2.54 33.27 35.90
C LEU A 10 3.03 31.81 35.86
N LEU A 11 2.42 30.91 36.63
CA LEU A 11 2.75 29.47 36.62
C LEU A 11 1.94 28.67 35.58
N LEU A 12 0.85 29.22 35.04
CA LEU A 12 0.00 28.50 34.08
C LEU A 12 0.47 28.64 32.62
N VAL A 13 1.34 29.61 32.32
CA VAL A 13 1.83 29.86 30.94
C VAL A 13 3.15 29.13 30.64
N VAL A 14 3.87 28.67 31.67
CA VAL A 14 5.21 28.04 31.52
C VAL A 14 5.12 26.52 31.27
N THR A 15 3.97 25.88 31.49
CA THR A 15 3.81 24.44 31.19
C THR A 15 3.27 24.14 29.79
N ILE A 16 2.84 25.17 29.04
CA ILE A 16 2.25 24.98 27.69
C ILE A 16 3.30 25.15 26.56
N THR A 17 4.50 25.66 26.86
CA THR A 17 5.53 25.95 25.84
C THR A 17 6.66 24.93 25.76
N SER A 18 6.58 23.82 26.52
CA SER A 18 7.63 22.80 26.58
C SER A 18 7.34 21.55 25.74
N VAL A 19 6.27 21.53 24.95
CA VAL A 19 6.09 20.46 23.95
C VAL A 19 6.90 20.89 22.72
N PRO A 20 8.05 20.28 22.44
CA PRO A 20 8.74 20.54 21.19
C PRO A 20 7.75 20.27 20.04
N LEU A 21 7.49 21.29 19.23
CA LEU A 21 6.89 21.21 17.89
C LEU A 21 7.83 20.42 16.97
N PHE A 22 7.94 19.12 17.24
CA PHE A 22 8.68 18.13 16.49
C PHE A 22 7.82 16.87 16.67
N VAL A 23 7.12 16.32 15.69
CA VAL A 23 7.24 16.41 14.25
C VAL A 23 5.85 16.10 13.69
N ALA A 24 5.39 16.81 12.67
CA ALA A 24 4.35 16.27 11.80
C ALA A 24 5.04 15.21 10.93
N TYR A 25 5.18 13.98 11.43
CA TYR A 25 5.47 12.84 10.57
C TYR A 25 4.12 12.45 9.99
N ALA A 26 3.73 13.12 8.90
CA ALA A 26 2.79 12.55 7.96
C ALA A 26 3.63 11.69 7.04
N GLU A 27 3.85 10.45 7.44
CA GLU A 27 4.13 9.38 6.52
C GLU A 27 3.20 8.26 6.93
N GLU A 28 1.91 8.50 6.70
CA GLU A 28 0.94 7.43 6.71
C GLU A 28 0.44 7.40 5.29
N ASN A 29 1.27 6.78 4.42
CA ASN A 29 0.72 6.18 3.24
C ASN A 29 -0.19 5.06 3.76
N ASP A 30 -1.45 5.17 3.40
CA ASP A 30 -2.54 4.25 3.74
C ASP A 30 -3.34 4.20 2.43
N LEU A 31 -2.92 3.28 1.58
CA LEU A 31 -3.25 3.28 0.16
C LEU A 31 -4.71 2.90 -0.08
N ASP A 32 -5.28 2.03 0.75
CA ASP A 32 -6.70 1.66 0.70
C ASP A 32 -7.61 2.43 1.68
N ASN A 33 -7.02 3.26 2.55
CA ASN A 33 -7.69 4.15 3.50
C ASN A 33 -8.49 3.42 4.58
N ASP A 34 -8.03 2.26 5.00
CA ASP A 34 -8.66 1.48 6.07
C ASP A 34 -8.23 1.94 7.48
N GLY A 35 -7.17 2.76 7.59
CA GLY A 35 -6.62 3.27 8.85
C GLY A 35 -5.38 2.52 9.36
N ILE A 36 -4.84 1.59 8.59
CA ILE A 36 -3.60 0.83 8.84
C ILE A 36 -2.54 1.36 7.87
N PRO A 37 -1.41 1.90 8.35
CA PRO A 37 -0.38 2.41 7.45
C PRO A 37 0.24 1.28 6.59
N ASP A 38 0.58 1.58 5.33
CA ASP A 38 1.15 0.63 4.35
C ASP A 38 2.36 -0.18 4.90
N ASP A 39 3.11 0.37 5.87
CA ASP A 39 4.28 -0.30 6.47
C ASP A 39 3.92 -1.36 7.54
N GLN A 40 2.67 -1.35 7.99
CA GLN A 40 2.07 -2.26 8.95
C GLN A 40 0.93 -3.08 8.34
N ASP A 41 0.53 -2.75 7.12
CA ASP A 41 -0.53 -3.40 6.37
C ASP A 41 0.02 -4.60 5.56
N HIS A 42 -0.50 -5.79 5.82
CA HIS A 42 -0.16 -6.99 5.04
C HIS A 42 -0.81 -7.02 3.66
N CYS A 43 -1.86 -6.23 3.44
CA CYS A 43 -2.59 -6.07 2.20
C CYS A 43 -2.85 -4.58 1.87
N PRO A 44 -1.82 -3.75 1.56
CA PRO A 44 -1.95 -2.29 1.38
C PRO A 44 -2.94 -1.78 0.32
N HIS A 45 -3.55 -2.69 -0.43
CA HIS A 45 -4.50 -2.39 -1.50
C HIS A 45 -5.92 -2.92 -1.21
N LEU A 46 -6.13 -3.55 -0.05
CA LEU A 46 -7.38 -4.19 0.32
C LEU A 46 -7.78 -3.83 1.74
N PRO A 47 -8.86 -3.05 1.92
CA PRO A 47 -9.19 -2.51 3.22
C PRO A 47 -9.60 -3.61 4.21
N GLU A 48 -9.06 -3.52 5.42
CA GLU A 48 -9.45 -4.28 6.61
C GLU A 48 -10.96 -4.15 6.92
N ASP A 49 -11.58 -5.25 7.33
CA ASP A 49 -13.00 -5.28 7.71
C ASP A 49 -13.26 -5.22 9.21
N TYR A 50 -12.20 -5.33 10.01
CA TYR A 50 -12.25 -5.30 11.46
C TYR A 50 -13.12 -6.42 12.05
N LEU A 51 -13.22 -7.57 11.38
CA LEU A 51 -13.99 -8.74 11.85
C LEU A 51 -13.11 -9.76 12.60
N ASP A 52 -11.86 -9.95 12.18
CA ASP A 52 -10.92 -10.93 12.75
C ASP A 52 -9.64 -10.27 13.29
N GLU A 53 -8.46 -10.79 12.93
CA GLU A 53 -7.17 -10.22 13.31
C GLU A 53 -6.91 -8.95 12.50
N ILE A 54 -6.54 -7.88 13.19
CA ILE A 54 -6.23 -6.60 12.54
C ILE A 54 -4.79 -6.70 12.02
N ASP A 55 -4.64 -7.21 10.80
CA ASP A 55 -3.36 -7.39 10.14
C ASP A 55 -3.24 -6.60 8.83
N GLY A 56 -4.26 -5.80 8.50
CA GLY A 56 -4.33 -5.03 7.25
C GLY A 56 -5.02 -5.79 6.14
N CYS A 57 -5.41 -7.05 6.35
CA CYS A 57 -6.10 -7.83 5.34
C CYS A 57 -7.58 -8.06 5.71
N PRO A 58 -8.48 -8.06 4.71
CA PRO A 58 -9.84 -8.52 4.92
C PRO A 58 -9.88 -9.97 5.43
N SER A 59 -10.84 -10.28 6.33
CA SER A 59 -11.07 -11.69 6.72
C SER A 59 -11.36 -12.56 5.49
N GLU A 60 -10.91 -13.83 5.48
CA GLU A 60 -11.01 -14.82 4.37
C GLU A 60 -12.44 -15.02 3.80
N HIS A 61 -13.45 -14.38 4.36
CA HIS A 61 -14.86 -14.57 4.03
C HIS A 61 -15.48 -13.41 3.23
N GLN A 62 -14.74 -12.35 2.93
CA GLN A 62 -15.32 -11.20 2.22
C GLN A 62 -15.42 -11.36 0.70
N ILE A 63 -14.40 -11.94 0.06
CA ILE A 63 -14.44 -12.27 -1.36
C ILE A 63 -14.82 -13.75 -1.48
N PRO A 64 -16.05 -14.09 -1.90
CA PRO A 64 -16.43 -15.49 -2.06
C PRO A 64 -15.65 -16.08 -3.23
N HIS A 65 -14.91 -17.16 -3.00
CA HIS A 65 -14.02 -17.76 -4.00
C HIS A 65 -12.84 -16.83 -4.33
N ASP A 66 -11.96 -16.59 -3.37
CA ASP A 66 -10.63 -15.99 -3.58
C ASP A 66 -9.62 -16.98 -2.96
N SER A 67 -9.01 -17.78 -3.82
CA SER A 67 -8.26 -18.97 -3.43
C SER A 67 -6.82 -18.69 -3.00
N ASP A 68 -6.25 -17.53 -3.30
CA ASP A 68 -4.92 -17.09 -2.85
C ASP A 68 -4.91 -15.80 -2.02
N SER A 69 -6.10 -15.26 -1.75
CA SER A 69 -6.34 -14.14 -0.84
C SER A 69 -5.62 -12.87 -1.30
N ASP A 70 -5.67 -12.58 -2.60
CA ASP A 70 -5.15 -11.35 -3.19
C ASP A 70 -6.21 -10.27 -3.41
N GLY A 71 -7.46 -10.55 -3.01
CA GLY A 71 -8.60 -9.62 -3.08
C GLY A 71 -9.38 -9.68 -4.38
N ILE A 72 -8.99 -10.55 -5.32
CA ILE A 72 -9.67 -10.74 -6.59
C ILE A 72 -10.42 -12.08 -6.54
N ASP A 73 -11.70 -12.04 -6.91
CA ASP A 73 -12.52 -13.25 -6.96
C ASP A 73 -11.99 -14.17 -8.08
N ASP A 74 -11.85 -15.47 -7.81
CA ASP A 74 -11.40 -16.56 -8.70
C ASP A 74 -12.07 -16.51 -10.09
N ARG A 75 -13.26 -15.91 -10.22
CA ARG A 75 -13.98 -15.76 -11.50
C ARG A 75 -13.41 -14.65 -12.39
N TYR A 76 -12.70 -13.70 -11.81
CA TYR A 76 -12.07 -12.56 -12.46
C TYR A 76 -10.55 -12.61 -12.39
N ASP A 77 -10.00 -13.41 -11.49
CA ASP A 77 -8.58 -13.70 -11.36
C ASP A 77 -8.07 -14.62 -12.49
N VAL A 78 -7.03 -14.17 -13.20
CA VAL A 78 -6.35 -14.95 -14.25
C VAL A 78 -5.44 -16.03 -13.67
N CYS A 79 -4.94 -15.83 -12.45
CA CYS A 79 -4.09 -16.75 -11.69
C CYS A 79 -4.65 -17.10 -10.30
N PRO A 80 -5.80 -17.83 -10.18
CA PRO A 80 -6.53 -18.09 -8.91
C PRO A 80 -5.79 -18.79 -7.75
N TYR A 81 -4.51 -19.13 -7.92
CA TYR A 81 -3.73 -19.83 -6.91
C TYR A 81 -2.34 -19.20 -6.73
N ALA A 82 -2.14 -18.01 -7.30
CA ALA A 82 -0.89 -17.28 -7.25
C ALA A 82 -1.21 -15.80 -7.05
N ARG A 83 -1.02 -15.36 -5.80
CA ARG A 83 -1.30 -14.00 -5.34
C ARG A 83 -0.72 -12.91 -6.27
N GLU A 84 -1.53 -11.92 -6.62
CA GLU A 84 -1.08 -10.68 -7.29
C GLU A 84 0.12 -10.01 -6.59
N THR A 85 0.99 -9.40 -7.39
CA THR A 85 2.07 -8.54 -6.95
C THR A 85 1.78 -7.09 -7.34
N TRP A 86 1.14 -6.36 -6.43
CA TRP A 86 0.81 -4.94 -6.58
C TRP A 86 2.04 -4.07 -6.79
N ASN A 87 2.37 -3.86 -8.05
CA ASN A 87 3.64 -3.28 -8.48
C ASN A 87 3.41 -2.15 -9.51
N GLY A 88 2.17 -1.79 -9.78
CA GLY A 88 1.82 -0.79 -10.78
C GLY A 88 1.83 -1.32 -12.22
N PHE A 89 1.91 -2.63 -12.42
CA PHE A 89 1.84 -3.30 -13.72
C PHE A 89 0.82 -4.43 -13.66
N GLN A 90 -0.27 -4.25 -14.41
CA GLN A 90 -1.43 -5.14 -14.50
C GLN A 90 -2.03 -5.62 -13.17
N ASP A 91 -1.83 -4.88 -12.08
CA ASP A 91 -2.35 -5.11 -10.72
C ASP A 91 -3.85 -5.48 -10.56
N GLU A 92 -4.66 -5.45 -11.62
CA GLU A 92 -6.08 -5.82 -11.59
C GLU A 92 -6.36 -7.18 -12.27
N ASP A 93 -5.34 -7.89 -12.78
CA ASP A 93 -5.50 -9.16 -13.49
C ASP A 93 -5.37 -10.41 -12.59
N GLY A 94 -4.86 -10.25 -11.37
CA GLY A 94 -4.75 -11.31 -10.36
C GLY A 94 -3.52 -12.19 -10.55
N CYS A 95 -2.57 -11.80 -11.39
CA CYS A 95 -1.38 -12.57 -11.66
C CYS A 95 -0.13 -11.89 -11.11
N PRO A 96 0.79 -12.63 -10.45
CA PRO A 96 2.03 -12.06 -9.96
C PRO A 96 2.88 -11.61 -11.13
N ASP A 97 2.86 -10.32 -11.37
CA ASP A 97 3.72 -9.70 -12.34
C ASP A 97 5.07 -9.33 -11.72
N SER A 98 6.08 -9.37 -12.58
CA SER A 98 7.38 -8.80 -12.26
C SER A 98 7.60 -7.61 -13.15
N TYR A 99 8.03 -6.49 -12.58
CA TYR A 99 8.48 -5.35 -13.37
C TYR A 99 9.50 -5.81 -14.44
N ALA A 100 9.07 -5.93 -15.68
CA ALA A 100 9.92 -5.52 -16.76
C ALA A 100 10.03 -4.00 -16.64
N SER A 101 10.98 -3.54 -15.81
CA SER A 101 11.35 -2.13 -15.56
C SER A 101 10.75 -1.45 -14.31
N GLY A 102 11.35 -1.74 -13.16
CA GLY A 102 11.17 -0.97 -11.93
C GLY A 102 12.33 -1.20 -10.97
N THR A 103 13.48 -0.56 -11.23
CA THR A 103 14.75 -0.63 -10.46
C THR A 103 15.65 -1.86 -10.68
N GLY A 104 16.02 -2.13 -11.94
CA GLY A 104 17.14 -3.05 -12.25
C GLY A 104 16.83 -4.19 -13.23
N GLY A 105 15.62 -4.24 -13.78
CA GLY A 105 15.30 -5.07 -14.95
C GLY A 105 15.83 -4.46 -16.25
N THR A 106 16.17 -5.31 -17.21
CA THR A 106 16.54 -4.92 -18.58
C THR A 106 15.36 -4.22 -19.28
N PRO A 107 15.59 -3.15 -20.07
CA PRO A 107 14.53 -2.48 -20.84
C PRO A 107 13.72 -3.47 -21.68
N ASP A 108 12.41 -3.26 -21.76
CA ASP A 108 11.45 -3.99 -22.61
C ASP A 108 10.51 -2.92 -23.19
N SER A 109 10.81 -2.49 -24.41
CA SER A 109 10.29 -1.27 -25.02
C SER A 109 8.91 -1.45 -25.68
N ASP A 110 8.47 -2.68 -25.95
CA ASP A 110 7.14 -2.99 -26.47
C ASP A 110 6.27 -3.88 -25.56
N GLY A 111 6.83 -4.35 -24.44
CA GLY A 111 6.09 -5.04 -23.39
C GLY A 111 5.70 -6.47 -23.77
N ASP A 112 6.43 -7.11 -24.67
CA ASP A 112 6.16 -8.48 -25.12
C ASP A 112 6.81 -9.56 -24.26
N ARG A 113 7.44 -9.16 -23.16
CA ARG A 113 8.13 -10.00 -22.17
C ARG A 113 9.48 -10.53 -22.67
N ILE A 114 10.05 -9.92 -23.70
CA ILE A 114 11.41 -10.16 -24.17
C ILE A 114 12.24 -8.88 -23.96
N PRO A 115 13.30 -8.91 -23.15
CA PRO A 115 14.16 -7.74 -22.97
C PRO A 115 14.72 -7.19 -24.28
N ASP A 116 14.83 -5.87 -24.45
CA ASP A 116 15.37 -5.17 -25.63
C ASP A 116 16.73 -5.72 -26.10
N ASN A 117 17.54 -6.25 -25.18
CA ASN A 117 18.85 -6.81 -25.49
C ASN A 117 18.82 -8.28 -25.95
N LEU A 118 17.68 -8.94 -25.83
CA LEU A 118 17.36 -10.30 -26.28
C LEU A 118 16.29 -10.30 -27.38
N ASP A 119 15.60 -9.18 -27.58
CA ASP A 119 14.57 -9.01 -28.59
C ASP A 119 15.16 -8.59 -29.95
N SER A 120 14.72 -9.31 -30.99
CA SER A 120 15.07 -9.01 -32.37
C SER A 120 14.33 -7.77 -32.90
N CYS A 121 13.18 -7.44 -32.31
CA CYS A 121 12.29 -6.38 -32.73
C CYS A 121 11.84 -5.49 -31.54
N PRO A 122 12.74 -4.77 -30.83
CA PRO A 122 12.46 -4.06 -29.54
C PRO A 122 11.34 -3.01 -29.49
N ASN A 123 10.57 -2.80 -30.55
CA ASN A 123 9.44 -1.86 -30.56
C ASN A 123 8.22 -2.47 -31.27
N GLN A 124 8.19 -3.78 -31.44
CA GLN A 124 7.12 -4.54 -32.06
C GLN A 124 6.90 -5.84 -31.30
N PRO A 125 5.78 -5.97 -30.57
CA PRO A 125 5.55 -7.14 -29.75
C PRO A 125 5.44 -8.40 -30.60
N GLU A 126 6.13 -9.48 -30.19
CA GLU A 126 6.01 -10.79 -30.83
C GLU A 126 4.57 -11.32 -30.70
N THR A 127 4.03 -11.82 -31.81
CA THR A 127 2.72 -12.50 -31.85
C THR A 127 2.93 -13.96 -32.23
N TYR A 128 2.89 -14.88 -31.27
CA TYR A 128 2.65 -16.31 -31.53
C TYR A 128 1.81 -16.98 -30.46
#